data_AF-A0A815MS26-F1
#
_entry.id   AF-A0A815MS26-F1
#
_cell.length_a   1.000
_cell.length_b   1.000
_cell.length_c   1.000
_cell.angle_alpha   90.00
_cell.angle_beta   90.00
_cell.angle_gamma   90.00
#
_symmetry.space_group_name_H-M   'P 1'
#
loop_
_entity.id
_entity.type
_entity.pdbx_description
1 polymer ?
#
loop_
_entity_poly.entity_id
_entity_poly.type
_entity_poly.pdbx_seq_one_letter_code
_entity_poly.pdbx_strand_id
1 'polypeptide(L)'
;MPAIPSITDYHLMTIGDDVRLNADTQIQGHSFEQRILKLAPVLISNSCVLMSGLIVMAGCKLTGNNRLYPRTLIMKNEQLSPNTHWKGIPAQSYTVKARLSRSTIAHNDPVKYQQGYETINKMFPWSERSVATKHLPLENESIDIILCIQATHAFDEPKAITQFANEAIRVLRPNGYLLWCDFCYINGSGTSVYDLIASDELIIDEKINITKNVLHALDIQNKSRTDFIQRYIQLEEQEYFRLFAGLPGTQVYEDMSQGRSQYWRVVFQKKTTTDMPVI
;
A
#
# COMPACT_ATOMS: atom_id res chain seq x y z
N MET A 1 1.43 4.00 -19.90
CA MET A 1 0.17 3.52 -19.29
C MET A 1 0.44 3.28 -17.81
N PRO A 2 -0.50 3.54 -16.90
CA PRO A 2 -0.30 3.21 -15.48
C PRO A 2 -0.08 1.69 -15.32
N ALA A 3 0.91 1.32 -14.51
CA ALA A 3 1.35 -0.06 -14.29
C ALA A 3 0.42 -0.78 -13.29
N ILE A 4 -0.83 -1.00 -13.69
CA ILE A 4 -1.82 -1.73 -12.90
C ILE A 4 -1.75 -3.24 -13.14
N PRO A 5 -2.07 -4.10 -12.16
CA PRO A 5 -2.30 -5.51 -12.42
C PRO A 5 -3.38 -5.67 -13.49
N SER A 6 -3.12 -6.54 -14.47
CA SER A 6 -4.06 -6.88 -15.53
C SER A 6 -4.64 -8.27 -15.29
N ILE A 7 -5.95 -8.33 -15.06
CA ILE A 7 -6.69 -9.58 -14.92
C ILE A 7 -7.65 -9.68 -16.09
N THR A 8 -7.46 -10.71 -16.92
CA THR A 8 -8.33 -11.02 -18.06
C THR A 8 -9.18 -12.24 -17.72
N ASP A 9 -10.36 -12.36 -18.34
CA ASP A 9 -11.33 -13.43 -18.04
C ASP A 9 -11.65 -13.54 -16.55
N TYR A 10 -11.94 -12.40 -15.90
CA TYR A 10 -12.14 -12.32 -14.44
C TYR A 10 -13.19 -13.32 -13.90
N HIS A 11 -14.14 -13.75 -14.73
CA HIS A 11 -15.13 -14.80 -14.42
C HIS A 11 -14.53 -16.20 -14.22
N LEU A 12 -13.27 -16.41 -14.61
CA LEU A 12 -12.49 -17.65 -14.43
C LEU A 12 -11.51 -17.55 -13.25
N MET A 13 -11.54 -16.45 -12.49
CA MET A 13 -10.58 -16.15 -11.44
C MET A 13 -11.19 -16.38 -10.06
N THR A 14 -10.46 -17.10 -9.22
CA THR A 14 -10.76 -17.17 -7.78
C THR A 14 -9.54 -16.67 -7.02
N ILE A 15 -9.71 -15.56 -6.30
CA ILE A 15 -8.66 -14.91 -5.50
C ILE A 15 -9.09 -14.96 -4.03
N GLY A 16 -8.24 -15.52 -3.19
CA GLY A 16 -8.46 -15.64 -1.75
C GLY A 16 -8.09 -14.39 -0.95
N ASP A 17 -8.18 -14.50 0.37
CA ASP A 17 -7.93 -13.39 1.29
C ASP A 17 -6.43 -13.02 1.37
N ASP A 18 -6.13 -11.75 1.66
CA ASP A 18 -4.77 -11.24 1.87
C ASP A 18 -3.78 -11.48 0.70
N VAL A 19 -4.29 -11.66 -0.52
CA VAL A 19 -3.46 -11.76 -1.73
C VAL A 19 -2.89 -10.40 -2.10
N ARG A 20 -1.59 -10.35 -2.42
CA ARG A 20 -0.89 -9.14 -2.85
C ARG A 20 -0.56 -9.24 -4.33
N LEU A 21 -1.15 -8.38 -5.15
CA LEU A 21 -0.86 -8.27 -6.59
C LEU A 21 -0.11 -6.97 -6.85
N ASN A 22 1.12 -7.05 -7.33
CA ASN A 22 1.92 -5.87 -7.67
C ASN A 22 1.73 -5.43 -9.13
N ALA A 23 2.22 -4.23 -9.41
CA ALA A 23 2.24 -3.60 -10.73
C ALA A 23 2.66 -4.56 -11.87
N ASP A 24 2.02 -4.44 -13.02
CA ASP A 24 2.28 -5.22 -14.24
C ASP A 24 2.10 -6.75 -14.10
N THR A 25 1.51 -7.23 -13.01
CA THR A 25 1.11 -8.64 -12.92
C THR A 25 0.02 -8.94 -13.94
N GLN A 26 0.23 -9.95 -14.78
CA GLN A 26 -0.75 -10.41 -15.77
C GLN A 26 -1.31 -11.78 -15.36
N ILE A 27 -2.63 -11.86 -15.24
CA ILE A 27 -3.34 -13.10 -14.93
C ILE A 27 -4.36 -13.34 -16.04
N GLN A 28 -4.30 -14.50 -16.69
CA GLN A 28 -5.17 -14.83 -17.82
C GLN A 28 -5.81 -16.20 -17.67
N GLY A 29 -7.10 -16.28 -17.95
CA GLY A 29 -7.90 -17.51 -17.90
C GLY A 29 -7.92 -18.24 -19.25
N HIS A 30 -7.23 -17.72 -20.26
CA HIS A 30 -7.18 -18.27 -21.60
C HIS A 30 -5.77 -18.59 -22.10
N SER A 31 -5.69 -19.50 -23.08
CA SER A 31 -4.54 -19.67 -23.96
C SER A 31 -5.03 -19.88 -25.40
N PHE A 32 -4.27 -19.38 -26.37
CA PHE A 32 -4.57 -19.62 -27.78
C PHE A 32 -3.52 -20.57 -28.36
N GLU A 33 -3.94 -21.78 -28.70
CA GLU A 33 -3.06 -22.87 -29.09
C GLU A 33 -3.57 -23.50 -30.38
N GLN A 34 -2.73 -23.55 -31.42
CA GLN A 34 -3.09 -24.20 -32.69
C GLN A 34 -4.44 -23.74 -33.26
N ARG A 35 -4.73 -22.44 -33.16
CA ARG A 35 -5.99 -21.80 -33.58
C ARG A 35 -7.22 -22.12 -32.71
N ILE A 36 -7.02 -22.74 -31.56
CA ILE A 36 -8.06 -23.06 -30.59
C ILE A 36 -7.88 -22.17 -29.36
N LEU A 37 -8.93 -21.43 -28.99
CA LEU A 37 -9.00 -20.74 -27.71
C LEU A 37 -9.37 -21.75 -26.62
N LYS A 38 -8.48 -21.93 -25.65
CA LYS A 38 -8.69 -22.79 -24.47
C LYS A 38 -8.90 -21.90 -23.26
N LEU A 39 -9.93 -22.18 -22.48
CA LEU A 39 -10.23 -21.50 -21.23
C LEU A 39 -10.00 -22.47 -20.07
N ALA A 40 -9.39 -21.99 -18.99
CA ALA A 40 -9.21 -22.77 -17.78
C ALA A 40 -9.16 -21.86 -16.54
N PRO A 41 -9.83 -22.24 -15.43
CA PRO A 41 -9.89 -21.42 -14.23
C PRO A 41 -8.52 -21.26 -13.58
N VAL A 42 -8.27 -20.10 -12.98
CA VAL A 42 -7.07 -19.83 -12.19
C VAL A 42 -7.48 -19.62 -10.73
N LEU A 43 -6.82 -20.37 -9.85
CA LEU A 43 -7.03 -20.28 -8.40
C LEU A 43 -5.79 -19.67 -7.75
N ILE A 44 -6.00 -18.57 -7.03
CA ILE A 44 -5.01 -17.93 -6.18
C ILE A 44 -5.51 -18.01 -4.74
N SER A 45 -4.94 -18.93 -3.95
CA SER A 45 -5.28 -19.10 -2.54
C SER A 45 -4.84 -17.90 -1.67
N ASN A 46 -5.29 -17.92 -0.41
CA ASN A 46 -4.97 -16.91 0.58
C ASN A 46 -3.47 -16.65 0.77
N SER A 47 -3.15 -15.40 1.10
CA SER A 47 -1.81 -14.90 1.46
C SER A 47 -0.72 -15.09 0.40
N CYS A 48 -1.11 -15.35 -0.86
CA CYS A 48 -0.16 -15.39 -1.98
C CYS A 48 0.39 -13.98 -2.27
N VAL A 49 1.68 -13.92 -2.61
CA VAL A 49 2.37 -12.67 -2.99
C VAL A 49 2.85 -12.80 -4.42
N LEU A 50 2.29 -11.96 -5.28
CA LEU A 50 2.57 -11.87 -6.69
C LEU A 50 3.34 -10.54 -6.93
N MET A 51 4.65 -10.65 -7.17
CA MET A 51 5.53 -9.48 -7.40
C MET A 51 5.48 -8.96 -8.85
N SER A 52 6.04 -7.78 -9.10
CA SER A 52 5.79 -7.06 -10.34
C SER A 52 6.19 -7.78 -11.62
N GLY A 53 5.39 -7.59 -12.68
CA GLY A 53 5.68 -8.06 -14.04
C GLY A 53 5.61 -9.58 -14.23
N LEU A 54 4.95 -10.31 -13.34
CA LEU A 54 4.77 -11.77 -13.48
C LEU A 54 3.60 -12.10 -14.43
N ILE A 55 3.60 -13.31 -14.96
CA ILE A 55 2.54 -13.84 -15.81
C ILE A 55 2.02 -15.15 -15.20
N VAL A 56 0.71 -15.24 -14.95
CA VAL A 56 0.02 -16.48 -14.57
C VAL A 56 -0.89 -16.91 -15.71
N MET A 57 -0.62 -18.10 -16.26
CA MET A 57 -1.39 -18.66 -17.38
C MET A 57 -2.65 -19.40 -16.92
N ALA A 58 -3.52 -19.74 -17.88
CA ALA A 58 -4.77 -20.46 -17.64
C ALA A 58 -4.56 -21.82 -16.93
N GLY A 59 -5.48 -22.17 -16.04
CA GLY A 59 -5.50 -23.47 -15.35
C GLY A 59 -4.60 -23.56 -14.11
N CYS A 60 -3.88 -22.49 -13.76
CA CYS A 60 -2.95 -22.50 -12.64
C CYS A 60 -3.65 -22.59 -11.28
N LYS A 61 -3.02 -23.28 -10.33
CA LYS A 61 -3.47 -23.37 -8.93
C LYS A 61 -2.33 -23.02 -7.99
N LEU A 62 -2.41 -21.83 -7.39
CA LEU A 62 -1.52 -21.39 -6.32
C LEU A 62 -2.21 -21.79 -5.01
N THR A 63 -1.72 -22.84 -4.35
CA THR A 63 -2.47 -23.58 -3.32
C THR A 63 -2.13 -23.24 -1.87
N GLY A 64 -1.30 -22.20 -1.63
CA GLY A 64 -1.20 -21.60 -0.30
C GLY A 64 0.04 -20.72 -0.14
N ASN A 65 -0.09 -19.47 0.31
CA ASN A 65 1.01 -18.59 0.73
C ASN A 65 2.25 -18.63 -0.22
N ASN A 66 1.99 -18.74 -1.53
CA ASN A 66 3.04 -18.82 -2.53
C ASN A 66 3.67 -17.45 -2.74
N ARG A 67 4.99 -17.39 -2.87
CA ARG A 67 5.73 -16.15 -3.18
C ARG A 67 6.32 -16.25 -4.58
N LEU A 68 5.74 -15.50 -5.51
CA LEU A 68 6.21 -15.38 -6.89
C LEU A 68 7.07 -14.13 -7.02
N TYR A 69 8.33 -14.30 -7.39
CA TYR A 69 9.28 -13.20 -7.55
C TYR A 69 9.06 -12.44 -8.87
N PRO A 70 9.64 -11.22 -9.03
CA PRO A 70 9.36 -10.39 -10.19
C PRO A 70 9.70 -11.09 -11.51
N ARG A 71 8.91 -10.82 -12.56
CA ARG A 71 9.10 -11.39 -13.90
C ARG A 71 9.16 -12.93 -13.91
N THR A 72 8.27 -13.56 -13.16
CA THR A 72 8.11 -15.02 -13.14
C THR A 72 6.96 -15.43 -14.05
N LEU A 73 7.13 -16.49 -14.84
CA LEU A 73 6.08 -17.06 -15.69
C LEU A 73 5.60 -18.39 -15.10
N ILE A 74 4.38 -18.43 -14.59
CA ILE A 74 3.70 -19.67 -14.21
C ILE A 74 3.03 -20.25 -15.46
N MET A 75 3.45 -21.45 -15.85
CA MET A 75 2.97 -22.08 -17.06
C MET A 75 1.56 -22.65 -16.88
N LYS A 76 0.83 -22.80 -17.99
CA LYS A 76 -0.55 -23.31 -17.99
C LYS A 76 -0.68 -24.63 -17.20
N ASN A 77 -1.77 -24.75 -16.45
CA ASN A 77 -2.08 -25.93 -15.62
C ASN A 77 -1.05 -26.27 -14.53
N GLU A 78 -0.12 -25.37 -14.19
CA GLU A 78 0.79 -25.60 -13.07
C GLU A 78 0.06 -25.50 -11.74
N GLN A 79 0.33 -26.45 -10.86
CA GLN A 79 -0.10 -26.42 -9.48
C GLN A 79 1.12 -26.23 -8.57
N LEU A 80 1.19 -25.07 -7.93
CA LEU A 80 2.30 -24.76 -7.03
C LEU A 80 2.00 -25.32 -5.65
N SER A 81 2.95 -26.07 -5.09
CA SER A 81 2.86 -26.60 -3.73
C SER A 81 2.72 -25.45 -2.71
N PRO A 82 1.94 -25.59 -1.62
CA PRO A 82 1.78 -24.54 -0.62
C PRO A 82 3.11 -24.11 0.03
N ASN A 83 3.20 -22.85 0.49
CA ASN A 83 4.33 -22.26 1.22
C ASN A 83 5.66 -22.28 0.45
N THR A 84 5.62 -22.32 -0.88
CA THR A 84 6.81 -22.33 -1.73
C THR A 84 7.06 -20.99 -2.40
N HIS A 85 8.30 -20.82 -2.85
CA HIS A 85 8.80 -19.63 -3.49
C HIS A 85 9.21 -19.98 -4.93
N TRP A 86 8.93 -19.10 -5.89
CA TRP A 86 9.15 -19.39 -7.31
C TRP A 86 9.73 -18.19 -8.04
N LYS A 87 10.66 -18.46 -8.96
CA LYS A 87 11.24 -17.43 -9.82
C LYS A 87 11.54 -17.95 -11.22
N GLY A 88 11.58 -17.05 -12.20
CA GLY A 88 12.12 -17.34 -13.53
C GLY A 88 11.05 -17.57 -14.61
N ILE A 89 11.51 -17.75 -15.84
CA ILE A 89 10.69 -17.95 -17.03
C ILE A 89 11.24 -19.19 -17.77
N PRO A 90 10.63 -20.38 -17.63
CA PRO A 90 9.48 -20.69 -16.76
C PRO A 90 9.85 -20.68 -15.28
N ALA A 91 8.83 -20.62 -14.43
CA ALA A 91 9.01 -20.61 -12.98
C ALA A 91 9.68 -21.88 -12.47
N GLN A 92 10.66 -21.69 -11.59
CA GLN A 92 11.34 -22.76 -10.87
C GLN A 92 11.25 -22.52 -9.38
N SER A 93 11.15 -23.61 -8.62
CA SER A 93 11.21 -23.56 -7.16
C SER A 93 12.50 -22.87 -6.73
N TYR A 94 12.37 -21.90 -5.83
CA TYR A 94 13.45 -21.05 -5.37
C TYR A 94 13.62 -21.18 -3.87
N THR A 95 14.71 -21.81 -3.45
CA THR A 95 15.11 -21.74 -2.05
C THR A 95 15.77 -20.40 -1.77
N VAL A 96 15.17 -19.68 -0.83
CA VAL A 96 15.73 -18.44 -0.31
C VAL A 96 17.02 -18.79 0.43
N LYS A 97 18.16 -18.35 -0.10
CA LYS A 97 19.43 -18.41 0.63
C LYS A 97 19.39 -17.35 1.74
N ALA A 98 19.40 -17.79 2.99
CA ALA A 98 19.66 -16.88 4.11
C ALA A 98 21.06 -16.28 3.90
N ARG A 99 21.15 -14.95 3.81
CA ARG A 99 22.45 -14.26 3.70
C ARG A 99 22.82 -13.74 5.09
N LEU A 100 23.97 -14.20 5.61
CA LEU A 100 24.59 -13.69 6.83
C LEU A 100 26.02 -13.22 6.51
N SER A 101 26.34 -11.96 6.79
CA SER A 101 27.52 -11.58 7.59
C SER A 101 27.43 -10.11 8.00
N ARG A 102 27.74 -9.87 9.28
CA ARG A 102 27.58 -8.65 10.09
C ARG A 102 28.69 -7.60 9.82
N SER A 103 28.33 -6.32 9.87
CA SER A 103 29.15 -5.29 10.53
C SER A 103 28.27 -4.34 11.33
N THR A 104 28.66 -4.14 12.59
CA THR A 104 27.92 -3.42 13.62
C THR A 104 28.09 -1.91 13.46
N ILE A 105 27.00 -1.15 13.30
CA ILE A 105 26.98 0.29 13.61
C ILE A 105 25.71 0.58 14.41
N ALA A 106 25.90 1.13 15.61
CA ALA A 106 24.87 1.38 16.59
C ALA A 106 24.25 2.79 16.44
N HIS A 107 22.99 2.87 16.89
CA HIS A 107 22.27 4.01 17.51
C HIS A 107 21.53 5.03 16.63
N ASN A 108 20.20 5.04 16.84
CA ASN A 108 19.28 6.13 17.21
C ASN A 108 19.71 7.57 16.87
N ASP A 109 19.20 8.09 15.75
CA ASP A 109 19.17 9.52 15.46
C ASP A 109 17.97 9.83 14.55
N PRO A 110 17.05 10.77 14.88
CA PRO A 110 15.97 11.21 14.00
C PRO A 110 16.44 11.70 12.62
N VAL A 111 17.71 12.09 12.47
CA VAL A 111 18.33 12.38 11.16
C VAL A 111 18.33 11.16 10.24
N LYS A 112 18.45 9.93 10.78
CA LYS A 112 18.47 8.69 9.98
C LYS A 112 17.11 8.33 9.38
N TYR A 113 15.99 8.84 9.90
CA TYR A 113 14.67 8.64 9.26
C TYR A 113 14.62 9.34 7.91
N GLN A 114 15.06 10.61 7.88
CA GLN A 114 15.17 11.41 6.66
C GLN A 114 16.21 10.82 5.68
N GLN A 115 17.36 10.41 6.22
CA GLN A 115 18.45 9.80 5.44
C GLN A 115 18.07 8.43 4.87
N GLY A 116 17.25 7.66 5.59
CA GLY A 116 16.63 6.42 5.13
C GLY A 116 15.64 6.65 3.98
N TYR A 117 14.83 7.71 4.06
CA TYR A 117 13.96 8.16 2.97
C TYR A 117 14.77 8.55 1.73
N GLU A 118 15.86 9.32 1.89
CA GLU A 118 16.77 9.67 0.81
C GLU A 118 17.48 8.44 0.21
N THR A 119 17.82 7.45 1.04
CA THR A 119 18.47 6.20 0.61
C THR A 119 17.50 5.32 -0.17
N ILE A 120 16.24 5.22 0.24
CA ILE A 120 15.17 4.57 -0.53
C ILE A 120 14.94 5.28 -1.86
N ASN A 121 14.86 6.62 -1.86
CA ASN A 121 14.69 7.39 -3.09
C ASN A 121 15.87 7.23 -4.06
N LYS A 122 17.08 6.98 -3.54
CA LYS A 122 18.28 6.66 -4.34
C LYS A 122 18.31 5.19 -4.81
N MET A 123 17.84 4.25 -3.99
CA MET A 123 17.80 2.81 -4.32
C MET A 123 16.66 2.42 -5.25
N PHE A 124 15.54 3.13 -5.14
CA PHE A 124 14.36 3.00 -5.97
C PHE A 124 14.04 4.38 -6.52
N PRO A 125 14.69 4.82 -7.62
CA PRO A 125 14.28 6.03 -8.30
C PRO A 125 12.86 5.80 -8.83
N TRP A 126 11.88 6.24 -8.06
CA TRP A 126 10.47 6.20 -8.41
C TRP A 126 10.31 6.97 -9.72
N SER A 127 10.11 6.24 -10.82
CA SER A 127 9.65 6.81 -12.09
C SER A 127 8.12 6.92 -12.13
N GLU A 128 7.48 6.91 -10.97
CA GLU A 128 6.08 7.30 -10.85
C GLU A 128 6.00 8.82 -10.89
N ARG A 129 5.12 9.32 -11.75
CA ARG A 129 4.74 10.73 -11.77
C ARG A 129 4.18 11.07 -10.40
N SER A 130 4.97 11.72 -9.56
CA SER A 130 4.46 12.54 -8.47
C SER A 130 3.56 13.59 -9.12
N VAL A 131 2.26 13.35 -9.11
CA VAL A 131 1.31 14.42 -9.37
C VAL A 131 1.47 15.34 -8.18
N ALA A 132 2.00 16.54 -8.43
CA ALA A 132 2.09 17.54 -7.38
C ALA A 132 0.71 17.65 -6.73
N THR A 133 0.63 17.52 -5.41
CA THR A 133 -0.57 17.80 -4.60
C THR A 133 -1.16 19.19 -4.87
N LYS A 134 -0.40 20.02 -5.58
CA LYS A 134 -0.73 21.36 -6.06
C LYS A 134 -1.73 21.39 -7.22
N HIS A 135 -1.85 20.33 -8.02
CA HIS A 135 -2.82 20.27 -9.11
C HIS A 135 -3.15 18.85 -9.56
N LEU A 136 -4.36 18.39 -9.29
CA LEU A 136 -4.88 17.13 -9.79
C LEU A 136 -5.30 17.28 -11.27
N PRO A 137 -4.83 16.42 -12.19
CA PRO A 137 -5.16 16.49 -13.63
C PRO A 137 -6.56 15.92 -13.90
N LEU A 138 -7.55 16.43 -13.17
CA LEU A 138 -8.94 16.04 -13.18
C LEU A 138 -9.79 17.30 -13.34
N GLU A 139 -10.89 17.18 -14.07
CA GLU A 139 -11.83 18.27 -14.29
C GLU A 139 -12.56 18.63 -12.98
N ASN A 140 -13.09 19.84 -12.93
CA ASN A 140 -13.89 20.27 -11.79
C ASN A 140 -15.13 19.37 -11.66
N GLU A 141 -15.50 19.03 -10.42
CA GLU A 141 -16.73 18.28 -10.13
C GLU A 141 -16.88 16.99 -10.96
N SER A 142 -15.77 16.29 -11.18
CA SER A 142 -15.73 15.09 -12.01
C SER A 142 -15.70 13.80 -11.20
N ILE A 143 -15.41 13.88 -9.90
CA ILE A 143 -15.16 12.72 -9.03
C ILE A 143 -16.21 12.63 -7.93
N ASP A 144 -16.71 11.41 -7.70
CA ASP A 144 -17.63 11.13 -6.60
C ASP A 144 -16.88 10.83 -5.29
N ILE A 145 -15.74 10.11 -5.36
CA ILE A 145 -14.97 9.67 -4.19
C ILE A 145 -13.46 9.82 -4.44
N ILE A 146 -12.76 10.43 -3.49
CA ILE A 146 -11.28 10.45 -3.41
C ILE A 146 -10.84 9.55 -2.26
N LEU A 147 -9.82 8.72 -2.50
CA LEU A 147 -9.15 7.93 -1.47
C LEU A 147 -7.78 8.53 -1.17
N CYS A 148 -7.53 8.85 0.10
CA CYS A 148 -6.24 9.36 0.59
C CYS A 148 -5.80 8.56 1.81
N ILE A 149 -5.09 7.46 1.58
CA ILE A 149 -4.68 6.51 2.62
C ILE A 149 -3.16 6.50 2.71
N GLN A 150 -2.60 6.70 3.90
CA GLN A 150 -1.15 6.67 4.16
C GLN A 150 -0.34 7.54 3.18
N ALA A 151 -0.79 8.78 2.95
CA ALA A 151 -0.21 9.64 1.93
C ALA A 151 0.16 11.02 2.46
N THR A 152 -0.60 11.56 3.41
CA THR A 152 -0.44 12.95 3.86
C THR A 152 0.84 13.19 4.65
N HIS A 153 1.41 12.16 5.28
CA HIS A 153 2.72 12.25 5.91
C HIS A 153 3.88 12.45 4.92
N ALA A 154 3.67 12.18 3.63
CA ALA A 154 4.63 12.44 2.57
C ALA A 154 4.50 13.86 1.98
N PHE A 155 3.60 14.69 2.52
CA PHE A 155 3.45 16.08 2.07
C PHE A 155 4.47 16.95 2.78
N ASP A 156 5.32 17.61 1.99
CA ASP A 156 6.52 18.30 2.48
C ASP A 156 6.23 19.39 3.53
N GLU A 157 5.05 20.03 3.49
CA GLU A 157 4.67 21.13 4.38
C GLU A 157 3.16 21.15 4.67
N PRO A 158 2.72 21.75 5.81
CA PRO A 158 1.30 21.95 6.12
C PRO A 158 0.51 22.65 5.00
N LYS A 159 1.16 23.56 4.28
CA LYS A 159 0.57 24.25 3.12
C LYS A 159 0.18 23.29 2.00
N ALA A 160 0.91 22.20 1.82
CA ALA A 160 0.59 21.19 0.82
C ALA A 160 -0.67 20.38 1.19
N ILE A 161 -0.95 20.20 2.49
CA ILE A 161 -2.20 19.56 2.97
C ILE A 161 -3.41 20.43 2.61
N THR A 162 -3.33 21.74 2.91
CA THR A 162 -4.41 22.67 2.55
C THR A 162 -4.58 22.81 1.03
N GLN A 163 -3.49 22.81 0.26
CA GLN A 163 -3.56 22.80 -1.21
C GLN A 163 -4.25 21.54 -1.75
N PHE A 164 -3.92 20.37 -1.19
CA PHE A 164 -4.60 19.12 -1.51
C PHE A 164 -6.09 19.20 -1.18
N ALA A 165 -6.46 19.74 -0.02
CA ALA A 165 -7.86 19.91 0.37
C ALA A 165 -8.64 20.79 -0.63
N ASN A 166 -8.04 21.89 -1.08
CA ASN A 166 -8.64 22.77 -2.10
C ASN A 166 -8.81 22.05 -3.44
N GLU A 167 -7.81 21.27 -3.85
CA GLU A 167 -7.92 20.48 -5.08
C GLU A 167 -8.97 19.37 -4.96
N ALA A 168 -9.08 18.71 -3.79
CA ALA A 168 -10.13 17.75 -3.51
C ALA A 168 -11.52 18.39 -3.62
N ILE A 169 -11.73 19.57 -3.03
CA ILE A 169 -12.98 20.34 -3.17
C ILE A 169 -13.27 20.64 -4.64
N ARG A 170 -12.26 21.08 -5.40
CA ARG A 170 -12.42 21.42 -6.82
C ARG A 170 -12.90 20.23 -7.65
N VAL A 171 -12.31 19.06 -7.47
CA VAL A 171 -12.60 17.89 -8.32
C VAL A 171 -13.79 17.07 -7.83
N LEU A 172 -14.14 17.15 -6.54
CA LEU A 172 -15.31 16.45 -6.00
C LEU A 172 -16.60 17.08 -6.51
N ARG A 173 -17.56 16.25 -6.90
CA ARG A 173 -18.95 16.68 -7.11
C ARG A 173 -19.56 17.16 -5.79
N PRO A 174 -20.61 18.00 -5.83
CA PRO A 174 -21.46 18.23 -4.66
C PRO A 174 -21.92 16.89 -4.07
N ASN A 175 -21.88 16.74 -2.74
CA ASN A 175 -22.09 15.48 -2.00
C ASN A 175 -21.02 14.39 -2.22
N GLY A 176 -19.92 14.69 -2.92
CA GLY A 176 -18.79 13.79 -3.06
C GLY A 176 -18.00 13.63 -1.76
N TYR A 177 -17.21 12.55 -1.67
CA TYR A 177 -16.51 12.17 -0.44
C TYR A 177 -14.99 12.15 -0.61
N LEU A 178 -14.27 12.63 0.40
CA LEU A 178 -12.86 12.34 0.60
C LEU A 178 -12.74 11.36 1.77
N LEU A 179 -12.27 10.15 1.48
CA LEU A 179 -11.99 9.13 2.48
C LEU A 179 -10.50 9.19 2.83
N TRP A 180 -10.21 9.63 4.05
CA TRP A 180 -8.85 9.86 4.52
C TRP A 180 -8.49 8.91 5.66
N CYS A 181 -7.28 8.37 5.63
CA CYS A 181 -6.79 7.47 6.67
C CYS A 181 -5.27 7.61 6.81
N ASP A 182 -4.79 8.19 7.91
CA ASP A 182 -3.35 8.36 8.13
C ASP A 182 -2.99 8.43 9.62
N PHE A 183 -1.68 8.39 9.88
CA PHE A 183 -1.12 8.64 11.19
C PHE A 183 -0.91 10.15 11.42
N CYS A 184 -1.27 10.61 12.60
CA CYS A 184 -1.08 11.98 13.06
C CYS A 184 -0.16 11.97 14.28
N TYR A 185 0.92 12.73 14.24
CA TYR A 185 1.62 13.11 15.47
C TYR A 185 0.81 14.20 16.18
N ILE A 186 0.66 14.07 17.49
CA ILE A 186 0.13 15.16 18.30
C ILE A 186 1.27 16.15 18.49
N ASN A 187 1.33 17.17 17.63
CA ASN A 187 2.25 18.29 17.83
C ASN A 187 1.68 19.25 18.89
N GLY A 188 2.57 19.94 19.62
CA GLY A 188 2.21 20.83 20.72
C GLY A 188 1.31 22.02 20.35
N SER A 189 1.06 22.25 19.05
CA SER A 189 0.13 23.24 18.53
C SER A 189 -1.35 22.83 18.61
N GLY A 190 -1.66 21.54 18.80
CA GLY A 190 -3.03 21.03 18.90
C GLY A 190 -3.80 20.89 17.57
N THR A 191 -3.27 21.41 16.45
CA THR A 191 -3.86 21.28 15.11
C THR A 191 -3.46 19.96 14.46
N SER A 192 -4.44 19.10 14.15
CA SER A 192 -4.23 17.82 13.47
C SER A 192 -4.26 17.97 11.94
N VAL A 193 -3.70 16.99 11.22
CA VAL A 193 -3.74 16.96 9.74
C VAL A 193 -5.16 17.04 9.20
N TYR A 194 -6.10 16.31 9.80
CA TYR A 194 -7.50 16.37 9.38
C TYR A 194 -8.17 17.74 9.63
N ASP A 195 -7.66 18.54 10.59
CA ASP A 195 -8.16 19.91 10.81
C ASP A 195 -7.70 20.84 9.69
N LEU A 196 -6.54 20.57 9.07
CA LEU A 196 -6.06 21.30 7.89
C LEU A 196 -6.77 20.91 6.59
N ILE A 197 -7.44 19.75 6.59
CA ILE A 197 -8.24 19.25 5.46
C ILE A 197 -9.68 19.76 5.57
N ALA A 198 -10.23 19.81 6.78
CA ALA A 198 -11.59 20.26 7.03
C ALA A 198 -11.76 21.74 6.66
N SER A 199 -12.92 22.07 6.10
CA SER A 199 -13.34 23.45 5.83
C SER A 199 -14.87 23.56 5.86
N ASP A 200 -15.40 24.76 5.65
CA ASP A 200 -16.85 24.97 5.54
C ASP A 200 -17.48 24.25 4.33
N GLU A 201 -16.68 24.03 3.28
CA GLU A 201 -17.08 23.33 2.04
C GLU A 201 -16.81 21.82 2.10
N LEU A 202 -15.76 21.39 2.82
CA LEU A 202 -15.37 19.98 2.99
C LEU A 202 -15.43 19.62 4.48
N ILE A 203 -16.61 19.21 4.93
CA ILE A 203 -16.88 18.96 6.34
C ILE A 203 -16.50 17.54 6.75
N ILE A 204 -16.21 17.34 8.03
CA ILE A 204 -16.06 16.01 8.62
C ILE A 204 -17.45 15.43 8.85
N ASP A 205 -17.81 14.39 8.10
CA ASP A 205 -19.02 13.60 8.28
C ASP A 205 -18.83 12.53 9.36
N GLU A 206 -17.68 11.83 9.32
CA GLU A 206 -17.34 10.81 10.31
C GLU A 206 -15.86 10.87 10.68
N LYS A 207 -15.54 10.70 11.96
CA LYS A 207 -14.17 10.60 12.45
C LYS A 207 -14.03 9.50 13.49
N ILE A 208 -13.19 8.51 13.21
CA ILE A 208 -12.92 7.38 14.10
C ILE A 208 -11.42 7.25 14.36
N ASN A 209 -11.06 7.21 15.64
CA ASN A 209 -9.72 6.83 16.07
C ASN A 209 -9.58 5.32 15.97
N ILE A 210 -8.68 4.86 15.10
CA ILE A 210 -8.41 3.44 14.86
C ILE A 210 -7.05 3.00 15.41
N THR A 211 -6.38 3.81 16.24
CA THR A 211 -5.05 3.50 16.80
C THR A 211 -5.03 2.13 17.48
N LYS A 212 -6.07 1.79 18.26
CA LYS A 212 -6.15 0.49 18.95
C LYS A 212 -6.22 -0.68 17.96
N ASN A 213 -6.98 -0.52 16.87
CA ASN A 213 -7.09 -1.53 15.83
C ASN A 213 -5.76 -1.70 15.07
N VAL A 214 -5.05 -0.59 14.82
CA VAL A 214 -3.73 -0.62 14.19
C VAL A 214 -2.70 -1.32 15.08
N LEU A 215 -2.61 -0.96 16.36
CA LEU A 215 -1.74 -1.63 17.33
C LEU A 215 -2.05 -3.14 17.40
N HIS A 216 -3.32 -3.50 17.50
CA HIS A 216 -3.74 -4.91 17.51
C HIS A 216 -3.33 -5.67 16.23
N ALA A 217 -3.48 -5.05 15.06
CA ALA A 217 -3.04 -5.65 13.80
C ALA A 217 -1.50 -5.80 13.74
N LEU A 218 -0.76 -4.83 14.27
CA LEU A 218 0.70 -4.90 14.38
C LEU A 218 1.14 -6.03 15.32
N ASP A 219 0.45 -6.24 16.44
CA ASP A 219 0.70 -7.34 17.36
C ASP A 219 0.49 -8.71 16.70
N ILE A 220 -0.65 -8.89 16.02
CA ILE A 220 -0.95 -10.14 15.27
C ILE A 220 0.13 -10.41 14.22
N GLN A 221 0.57 -9.37 13.51
CA GLN A 221 1.53 -9.50 12.41
C GLN A 221 3.00 -9.47 12.89
N ASN A 222 3.25 -9.21 14.17
CA ASN A 222 4.60 -8.98 14.70
C ASN A 222 5.53 -10.15 14.41
N LYS A 223 5.09 -11.38 14.73
CA LYS A 223 5.91 -12.58 14.52
C LYS A 223 6.25 -12.78 13.05
N SER A 224 5.26 -12.77 12.17
CA SER A 224 5.48 -13.05 10.74
C SER A 224 6.33 -11.97 10.06
N ARG A 225 6.13 -10.70 10.41
CA ARG A 225 6.94 -9.57 9.90
C ARG A 225 8.35 -9.58 10.47
N THR A 226 8.52 -9.89 11.76
CA THR A 226 9.84 -10.03 12.38
C THR A 226 10.61 -11.20 11.75
N ASP A 227 9.98 -12.36 11.58
CA ASP A 227 10.59 -13.52 10.94
C ASP A 227 11.00 -13.21 9.48
N PHE A 228 10.17 -12.44 8.75
CA PHE A 228 10.50 -11.97 7.41
C PHE A 228 11.70 -11.02 7.42
N ILE A 229 11.70 -10.00 8.28
CA ILE A 229 12.80 -9.04 8.36
C ILE A 229 14.10 -9.78 8.72
N GLN A 230 14.06 -10.67 9.71
CA GLN A 230 15.23 -11.43 10.14
C GLN A 230 15.78 -12.35 9.07
N ARG A 231 14.91 -12.92 8.21
CA ARG A 231 15.30 -13.91 7.20
C ARG A 231 15.79 -13.29 5.90
N TYR A 232 15.26 -12.13 5.52
CA TYR A 232 15.44 -11.57 4.16
C TYR A 232 16.15 -10.22 4.13
N ILE A 233 16.20 -9.48 5.24
CA ILE A 233 16.79 -8.14 5.31
C ILE A 233 18.15 -8.19 6.00
N GLN A 234 19.13 -7.42 5.50
CA GLN A 234 20.48 -7.39 6.08
C GLN A 234 20.43 -6.83 7.51
N LEU A 235 21.22 -7.40 8.43
CA LEU A 235 21.14 -7.10 9.87
C LEU A 235 21.19 -5.59 10.19
N GLU A 236 22.04 -4.84 9.48
CA GLU A 236 22.18 -3.38 9.62
C GLU A 236 20.96 -2.57 9.16
N GLU A 237 20.12 -3.14 8.29
CA GLU A 237 18.89 -2.53 7.78
C GLU A 237 17.66 -2.98 8.58
N GLN A 238 17.74 -4.05 9.38
CA GLN A 238 16.58 -4.64 10.05
C GLN A 238 15.88 -3.65 10.97
N GLU A 239 16.62 -2.86 11.75
CA GLU A 239 16.02 -1.85 12.63
C GLU A 239 15.20 -0.83 11.85
N TYR A 240 15.71 -0.39 10.69
CA TYR A 240 15.00 0.51 9.79
C TYR A 240 13.72 -0.15 9.24
N PHE A 241 13.78 -1.39 8.76
CA PHE A 241 12.59 -2.09 8.26
C PHE A 241 11.58 -2.40 9.37
N ARG A 242 12.04 -2.64 10.61
CA ARG A 242 11.15 -2.78 11.77
C ARG A 242 10.44 -1.46 12.06
N LEU A 243 11.17 -0.35 12.05
CA LEU A 243 10.63 1.00 12.24
C LEU A 243 9.61 1.34 11.15
N PHE A 244 9.96 1.12 9.88
CA PHE A 244 9.07 1.31 8.73
C PHE A 244 7.80 0.45 8.83
N ALA A 245 7.93 -0.80 9.28
CA ALA A 245 6.80 -1.70 9.49
C ALA A 245 6.01 -1.42 10.79
N GLY A 246 6.42 -0.43 11.60
CA GLY A 246 5.75 -0.05 12.85
C GLY A 246 5.68 -1.16 13.89
N LEU A 247 6.65 -2.08 13.92
CA LEU A 247 6.56 -3.27 14.79
C LEU A 247 6.69 -2.93 16.29
N PRO A 248 6.16 -3.76 17.20
CA PRO A 248 6.34 -3.61 18.64
C PRO A 248 7.80 -3.35 19.05
N GLY A 249 8.00 -2.43 20.00
CA GLY A 249 9.32 -1.98 20.44
C GLY A 249 10.06 -1.05 19.47
N THR A 250 9.36 -0.48 18.48
CA THR A 250 9.88 0.62 17.64
C THR A 250 9.25 1.94 18.06
N GLN A 251 9.91 3.06 17.80
CA GLN A 251 9.41 4.38 18.19
C GLN A 251 7.99 4.66 17.65
N VAL A 252 7.71 4.26 16.40
CA VAL A 252 6.38 4.40 15.77
C VAL A 252 5.31 3.66 16.58
N TYR A 253 5.59 2.42 16.99
CA TYR A 253 4.67 1.64 17.82
C TYR A 253 4.50 2.25 19.22
N GLU A 254 5.61 2.63 19.86
CA GLU A 254 5.59 3.20 21.20
C GLU A 254 4.91 4.57 21.25
N ASP A 255 5.02 5.37 20.20
CA ASP A 255 4.32 6.65 20.09
C ASP A 255 2.82 6.44 20.00
N MET A 256 2.37 5.45 19.22
CA MET A 256 0.95 5.10 19.14
C MET A 256 0.42 4.49 20.44
N SER A 257 1.18 3.58 21.06
CA SER A 257 0.78 2.91 22.31
C SER A 257 0.68 3.87 23.50
N GLN A 258 1.53 4.90 23.51
CA GLN A 258 1.59 5.92 24.56
C GLN A 258 0.79 7.18 24.20
N GLY A 259 0.09 7.17 23.05
CA GLY A 259 -0.80 8.25 22.62
C GLY A 259 -0.10 9.52 22.14
N ARG A 260 1.21 9.50 21.89
CA ARG A 260 1.96 10.61 21.25
C ARG A 260 1.64 10.75 19.76
N SER A 261 1.25 9.65 19.12
CA SER A 261 0.69 9.64 17.79
C SER A 261 -0.62 8.85 17.78
N GLN A 262 -1.46 9.12 16.79
CA GLN A 262 -2.76 8.49 16.65
C GLN A 262 -3.05 8.18 15.20
N TYR A 263 -3.81 7.13 14.97
CA TYR A 263 -4.24 6.71 13.65
C TYR A 263 -5.73 7.00 13.49
N TRP A 264 -6.08 7.76 12.47
CA TRP A 264 -7.44 8.26 12.29
C TRP A 264 -7.98 7.85 10.93
N ARG A 265 -9.24 7.41 10.92
CA ARG A 265 -10.07 7.30 9.72
C ARG A 265 -11.06 8.47 9.74
N VAL A 266 -11.05 9.28 8.69
CA VAL A 266 -11.93 10.44 8.56
C VAL A 266 -12.64 10.38 7.23
N VAL A 267 -13.95 10.54 7.26
CA VAL A 267 -14.82 10.71 6.10
C VAL A 267 -15.13 12.19 6.02
N PHE A 268 -14.71 12.82 4.94
CA PHE A 268 -15.10 14.18 4.62
C PHE A 268 -16.15 14.18 3.51
N GLN A 269 -17.12 15.09 3.59
CA GLN A 269 -18.13 15.27 2.56
C GLN A 269 -18.10 16.71 2.04
N LYS A 270 -18.09 16.87 0.70
CA LYS A 270 -18.25 18.17 0.06
C LYS A 270 -19.72 18.59 0.15
N LYS A 271 -19.99 19.74 0.76
CA LYS A 271 -21.35 20.30 0.86
C LYS A 271 -21.94 20.63 -0.52
N THR A 272 -23.26 20.63 -0.60
CA THR A 272 -23.94 21.25 -1.75
C THR A 272 -23.94 22.77 -1.62
N THR A 273 -23.99 23.46 -2.76
CA THR A 273 -24.06 24.93 -2.82
C THR A 273 -25.28 25.50 -2.07
N THR A 274 -26.29 24.66 -1.77
CA THR A 274 -27.51 25.03 -1.04
C THR A 274 -27.33 25.00 0.49
N ASP A 275 -26.26 24.37 1.01
CA ASP A 275 -25.98 24.21 2.45
C ASP A 275 -25.00 25.26 3.00
N MET A 276 -24.59 26.24 2.19
CA MET A 276 -23.72 27.34 2.59
C MET A 276 -24.59 28.50 3.14
N PRO A 277 -24.28 29.08 4.30
CA PRO A 277 -25.03 30.21 4.82
C PRO A 277 -24.99 31.36 3.81
N VAL A 278 -26.16 31.85 3.41
CA VAL A 278 -26.29 33.06 2.60
C VAL A 278 -25.77 34.23 3.45
N ILE A 279 -24.70 34.86 2.99
CA ILE A 279 -24.07 36.04 3.62
C ILE A 279 -24.98 37.26 3.46
#